data_AF-A0AA40EJF0-F1
#
_entry.id   AF-A0AA40EJF0-F1
#
_cell.length_a   1.000
_cell.length_b   1.000
_cell.length_c   1.000
_cell.angle_alpha   90.00
_cell.angle_beta   90.00
_cell.angle_gamma   90.00
#
_symmetry.space_group_name_H-M   'P 1'
#
loop_
_entity.id
_entity.type
_entity.pdbx_description
1 polymer ?
#
loop_
_entity_poly.entity_id
_entity_poly.type
_entity_poly.pdbx_seq_one_letter_code
_entity_poly.pdbx_strand_id
1 'polypeptide(L)'
;MSSPRFRGIVTLLHTRPFPARGFASPHLSPSPAPLPSRAPLSNIVTLTLTSTSPSHRRHFTSTPATMAATEATLRKFFQSPQYAVVGASTNTQKYGFKVFRWYVDHNLPVTPVNPTSKSIPVAGVEYPTVASLSELEKPTETGISFITPPPVTLKTLKEAKELGVPAVFLQPGTFNDEVLSFAEENFNAVVVGDGGWGGEGWCVLVDGERGLKAAGKL
;
A
#
# COMPACT_ATOMS: atom_id res chain seq x y z
N MET A 1 -24.12 9.57 54.95
CA MET A 1 -22.88 10.27 54.57
C MET A 1 -22.49 9.75 53.19
N SER A 2 -23.13 10.26 52.14
CA SER A 2 -22.67 11.35 51.26
C SER A 2 -21.97 10.79 50.02
N SER A 3 -22.79 10.49 49.01
CA SER A 3 -22.36 10.39 47.60
C SER A 3 -22.12 11.80 47.05
N PRO A 4 -21.10 12.04 46.21
CA PRO A 4 -21.10 13.19 45.33
C PRO A 4 -21.61 12.79 43.93
N ARG A 5 -22.76 13.36 43.57
CA ARG A 5 -23.24 13.45 42.20
C ARG A 5 -22.41 14.51 41.48
N PHE A 6 -21.67 14.13 40.43
CA PHE A 6 -21.12 15.11 39.49
C PHE A 6 -22.15 15.38 38.38
N ARG A 7 -22.68 16.61 38.39
CA ARG A 7 -23.51 17.18 37.34
C ARG A 7 -22.60 17.92 36.36
N GLY A 8 -22.79 17.63 35.07
CA GLY A 8 -22.86 18.61 33.98
C GLY A 8 -21.57 19.32 33.56
N ILE A 9 -21.22 19.18 32.27
CA ILE A 9 -21.12 20.30 31.31
C ILE A 9 -21.14 19.66 29.91
N VAL A 10 -22.25 19.85 29.20
CA VAL A 10 -22.38 19.56 27.77
C VAL A 10 -22.08 20.88 27.06
N THR A 11 -20.88 21.02 26.51
CA THR A 11 -20.52 22.18 25.69
C THR A 11 -20.91 21.92 24.25
N LEU A 12 -22.04 22.52 23.87
CA LEU A 12 -22.61 22.55 22.53
C LEU A 12 -21.78 23.46 21.61
N LEU A 13 -20.81 22.90 20.87
CA LEU A 13 -20.10 23.64 19.83
C LEU A 13 -20.98 23.79 18.59
N HIS A 14 -21.43 25.02 18.37
CA HIS A 14 -22.18 25.48 17.21
C HIS A 14 -21.36 25.32 15.92
N THR A 15 -21.94 24.61 14.95
CA THR A 15 -21.51 24.58 13.56
C THR A 15 -21.77 25.94 12.90
N ARG A 16 -20.75 26.51 12.24
CA ARG A 16 -20.91 27.69 11.38
C ARG A 16 -21.01 27.25 9.92
N PRO A 17 -21.97 27.78 9.13
CA PRO A 17 -22.13 27.41 7.73
C PRO A 17 -21.12 28.11 6.81
N PHE A 18 -20.62 27.35 5.84
CA PHE A 18 -19.82 27.80 4.70
C PHE A 18 -20.62 28.74 3.77
N PRO A 19 -20.06 29.86 3.30
CA PRO A 19 -20.66 30.62 2.21
C PRO A 19 -20.24 30.07 0.84
N ALA A 20 -21.24 29.67 0.05
CA ALA A 20 -21.12 29.41 -1.38
C ALA A 20 -20.99 30.72 -2.18
N ARG A 21 -20.02 30.77 -3.10
CA ARG A 21 -19.89 31.71 -4.23
C ARG A 21 -19.25 30.91 -5.36
N GLY A 22 -19.58 30.98 -6.64
CA GLY A 22 -20.51 31.80 -7.41
C GLY A 22 -20.16 31.50 -8.87
N PHE A 23 -21.17 31.22 -9.70
CA PHE A 23 -21.06 30.95 -11.14
C PHE A 23 -20.50 32.16 -11.90
N ALA A 24 -19.63 31.92 -12.90
CA ALA A 24 -19.52 32.76 -14.10
C ALA A 24 -18.80 32.03 -15.24
N SER A 25 -19.55 31.68 -16.29
CA SER A 25 -19.04 31.36 -17.63
C SER A 25 -18.95 32.65 -18.48
N PRO A 26 -18.04 32.74 -19.44
CA PRO A 26 -18.28 33.52 -20.66
C PRO A 26 -18.08 32.64 -21.90
N HIS A 27 -19.12 32.42 -22.69
CA HIS A 27 -19.60 33.23 -23.82
C HIS A 27 -18.88 32.91 -25.15
N LEU A 28 -19.71 32.53 -26.12
CA LEU A 28 -19.42 31.95 -27.44
C LEU A 28 -19.09 33.00 -28.52
N SER A 29 -18.45 32.52 -29.60
CA SER A 29 -18.56 32.92 -31.03
C SER A 29 -17.72 34.10 -31.58
N PRO A 30 -17.45 34.19 -32.92
CA PRO A 30 -17.89 33.33 -34.05
C PRO A 30 -16.79 32.86 -35.04
N SER A 31 -17.22 31.95 -35.95
CA SER A 31 -16.56 31.46 -37.19
C SER A 31 -16.65 32.47 -38.35
N PRO A 32 -15.82 32.35 -39.42
CA PRO A 32 -16.37 31.92 -40.72
C PRO A 32 -15.43 31.06 -41.62
N ALA A 33 -16.04 30.49 -42.67
CA ALA A 33 -15.61 29.49 -43.68
C ALA A 33 -14.79 30.09 -44.89
N PRO A 34 -14.66 29.46 -46.10
CA PRO A 34 -14.78 28.06 -46.57
C PRO A 34 -13.60 27.55 -47.47
N LEU A 35 -13.74 26.30 -47.95
CA LEU A 35 -12.87 25.44 -48.80
C LEU A 35 -12.56 25.95 -50.24
N PRO A 36 -11.59 25.30 -50.92
CA PRO A 36 -11.88 24.64 -52.21
C PRO A 36 -11.27 23.21 -52.28
N SER A 37 -12.01 22.16 -52.68
CA SER A 37 -12.34 21.65 -54.04
C SER A 37 -11.38 20.59 -54.64
N ARG A 38 -11.76 19.31 -54.41
CA ARG A 38 -11.82 18.11 -55.30
C ARG A 38 -10.69 17.70 -56.29
N ALA A 39 -10.22 16.47 -56.05
CA ALA A 39 -10.13 15.26 -56.93
C ALA A 39 -9.06 15.19 -58.06
N PRO A 40 -8.76 14.02 -58.70
CA PRO A 40 -9.31 12.65 -58.54
C PRO A 40 -8.29 11.44 -58.53
N LEU A 41 -8.82 10.27 -58.11
CA LEU A 41 -8.71 8.88 -58.64
C LEU A 41 -7.39 8.08 -58.79
N SER A 42 -7.46 6.88 -58.20
CA SER A 42 -7.04 5.55 -58.70
C SER A 42 -5.53 5.21 -58.83
N ASN A 43 -5.10 4.19 -58.08
CA ASN A 43 -4.72 2.89 -58.68
C ASN A 43 -4.43 1.81 -57.62
N ILE A 44 -5.05 0.66 -57.84
CA ILE A 44 -4.80 -0.63 -57.18
C ILE A 44 -3.46 -1.16 -57.69
N VAL A 45 -2.56 -1.57 -56.78
CA VAL A 45 -1.48 -2.51 -57.09
C VAL A 45 -1.37 -3.53 -55.95
N THR A 46 -1.75 -4.76 -56.25
CA THR A 46 -1.49 -5.95 -55.45
C THR A 46 0.01 -6.26 -55.52
N LEU A 47 0.71 -6.22 -54.38
CA LEU A 47 2.05 -6.77 -54.24
C LEU A 47 2.03 -7.93 -53.24
N THR A 48 2.01 -9.13 -53.80
CA THR A 48 2.43 -10.35 -53.11
C THR A 48 3.95 -10.28 -52.91
N LEU A 49 4.40 -10.19 -51.67
CA LEU A 49 5.81 -10.38 -51.33
C LEU A 49 5.99 -11.62 -50.45
N THR A 50 6.89 -12.45 -50.96
CA THR A 50 7.26 -13.79 -50.59
C THR A 50 7.95 -13.86 -49.23
N SER A 51 7.54 -14.85 -48.44
CA SER A 51 8.23 -15.38 -47.28
C SER A 51 9.70 -15.69 -47.57
N THR A 52 10.63 -15.08 -46.83
CA THR A 52 11.88 -15.70 -46.34
C THR A 52 12.45 -14.80 -45.24
N SER A 53 12.48 -15.27 -44.00
CA SER A 53 13.23 -14.62 -42.91
C SER A 53 14.08 -15.66 -42.18
N PRO A 54 15.39 -15.41 -41.95
CA PRO A 54 16.25 -16.35 -41.26
C PRO A 54 16.11 -16.22 -39.73
N SER A 55 15.98 -17.38 -39.09
CA SER A 55 15.93 -17.57 -37.64
C SER A 55 17.18 -17.03 -36.95
N HIS A 56 17.17 -15.76 -36.56
CA HIS A 56 18.05 -15.23 -35.52
C HIS A 56 17.34 -15.42 -34.17
N ARG A 57 17.74 -16.47 -33.46
CA ARG A 57 17.37 -16.71 -32.05
C ARG A 57 17.99 -15.58 -31.22
N ARG A 58 17.27 -14.47 -31.08
CA ARG A 58 17.54 -13.50 -30.02
C ARG A 58 17.23 -14.19 -28.71
N HIS A 59 18.27 -14.44 -27.90
CA HIS A 59 18.08 -14.69 -26.49
C HIS A 59 17.44 -13.43 -25.89
N PHE A 60 16.11 -13.44 -25.81
CA PHE A 60 15.38 -12.55 -24.92
C PHE A 60 15.73 -12.99 -23.51
N THR A 61 16.69 -12.31 -22.89
CA THR A 61 16.79 -12.30 -21.43
C THR A 61 15.54 -11.59 -20.94
N SER A 62 14.49 -12.37 -20.67
CA SER A 62 13.34 -11.89 -19.92
C SER A 62 13.88 -11.48 -18.56
N THR A 63 13.94 -10.17 -18.28
CA THR A 63 13.90 -9.69 -16.91
C THR A 63 12.71 -10.40 -16.24
N PRO A 64 12.87 -11.05 -15.08
CA PRO A 64 11.71 -11.58 -14.39
C PRO A 64 10.79 -10.39 -14.10
N ALA A 65 9.58 -10.45 -14.62
CA ALA A 65 8.55 -9.48 -14.27
C ALA A 65 8.26 -9.69 -12.78
N THR A 66 8.64 -8.71 -11.95
CA THR A 66 8.13 -8.55 -10.59
C THR A 66 6.62 -8.74 -10.66
N MET A 67 6.09 -9.75 -9.97
CA MET A 67 4.66 -10.03 -9.99
C MET A 67 3.98 -8.92 -9.18
N ALA A 68 3.42 -7.94 -9.89
CA ALA A 68 2.71 -6.82 -9.28
C ALA A 68 1.63 -7.32 -8.31
N ALA A 69 1.61 -6.77 -7.10
CA ALA A 69 0.59 -7.14 -6.13
C ALA A 69 -0.81 -6.78 -6.63
N THR A 70 -1.79 -7.58 -6.22
CA THR A 70 -3.20 -7.44 -6.62
C THR A 70 -4.09 -7.23 -5.40
N GLU A 71 -5.34 -6.85 -5.62
CA GLU A 71 -6.34 -6.82 -4.54
C GLU A 71 -6.53 -8.19 -3.86
N ALA A 72 -6.34 -9.29 -4.60
CA ALA A 72 -6.39 -10.63 -4.02
C ALA A 72 -5.23 -10.86 -3.04
N THR A 73 -4.04 -10.35 -3.36
CA THR A 73 -2.87 -10.39 -2.47
C THR A 73 -3.09 -9.54 -1.22
N LEU A 74 -3.64 -8.33 -1.39
CA LEU A 74 -3.99 -7.43 -0.28
C LEU A 74 -5.02 -8.09 0.66
N ARG A 75 -6.09 -8.66 0.09
CA ARG A 75 -7.10 -9.41 0.84
C ARG A 75 -6.46 -10.54 1.63
N LYS A 76 -5.57 -11.32 1.00
CA LYS A 76 -4.89 -12.45 1.64
C LYS A 76 -3.99 -12.00 2.80
N PHE A 77 -3.28 -10.89 2.66
CA PHE A 77 -2.53 -10.29 3.78
C PHE A 77 -3.45 -9.91 4.94
N PHE A 78 -4.60 -9.30 4.68
CA PHE A 78 -5.55 -8.94 5.73
C PHE A 78 -6.36 -10.11 6.30
N GLN A 79 -6.21 -11.34 5.79
CA GLN A 79 -6.77 -12.54 6.41
C GLN A 79 -6.02 -12.98 7.67
N SER A 80 -4.76 -12.56 7.87
CA SER A 80 -4.02 -12.89 9.10
C SER A 80 -4.77 -12.42 10.35
N PRO A 81 -4.87 -13.23 11.42
CA PRO A 81 -5.57 -12.85 12.64
C PRO A 81 -4.87 -11.73 13.42
N GLN A 82 -3.55 -11.61 13.30
CA GLN A 82 -2.76 -10.57 13.97
C GLN A 82 -1.67 -10.00 13.05
N TYR A 83 -1.09 -8.89 13.46
CA TYR A 83 -0.13 -8.13 12.66
C TYR A 83 1.10 -7.73 13.45
N ALA A 84 2.18 -7.43 12.73
CA ALA A 84 3.35 -6.78 13.28
C ALA A 84 3.82 -5.65 12.37
N VAL A 85 4.39 -4.61 12.97
CA VAL A 85 4.91 -3.44 12.25
C VAL A 85 6.41 -3.34 12.49
N VAL A 86 7.19 -3.75 11.48
CA VAL A 86 8.65 -3.66 11.48
C VAL A 86 9.07 -2.24 11.10
N GLY A 87 9.84 -1.60 11.98
CA GLY A 87 10.19 -0.18 11.85
C GLY A 87 9.18 0.75 12.54
N ALA A 88 8.35 0.22 13.45
CA ALA A 88 7.49 1.04 14.27
C ALA A 88 8.31 2.07 15.07
N SER A 89 7.81 3.29 15.24
CA SER A 89 8.59 4.40 15.82
C SER A 89 7.78 5.18 16.83
N THR A 90 8.42 5.72 17.87
CA THR A 90 7.85 6.70 18.80
C THR A 90 7.71 8.10 18.18
N ASN A 91 8.40 8.37 17.06
CA ASN A 91 8.33 9.66 16.38
C ASN A 91 7.08 9.72 15.49
N THR A 92 6.12 10.57 15.87
CA THR A 92 4.82 10.72 15.21
C THR A 92 4.88 11.18 13.76
N GLN A 93 5.98 11.80 13.34
CA GLN A 93 6.19 12.23 11.96
C GLN A 93 6.58 11.09 11.03
N LYS A 94 7.15 10.00 11.57
CA LYS A 94 7.62 8.87 10.78
C LYS A 94 6.48 7.95 10.36
N TYR A 95 6.59 7.37 9.17
CA TYR A 95 5.60 6.40 8.67
C TYR A 95 5.45 5.18 9.58
N GLY A 96 6.52 4.73 10.22
CA GLY A 96 6.44 3.63 11.20
C GLY A 96 5.47 3.90 12.34
N PHE A 97 5.35 5.15 12.81
CA PHE A 97 4.32 5.53 13.78
C PHE A 97 2.94 5.57 13.13
N LYS A 98 2.81 6.23 11.97
CA LYS A 98 1.51 6.41 11.29
C LYS A 98 0.86 5.08 10.93
N VAL A 99 1.64 4.14 10.38
CA VAL A 99 1.17 2.79 10.04
C VAL A 99 0.82 2.00 11.30
N PHE A 100 1.66 2.03 12.33
CA PHE A 100 1.35 1.36 13.60
C PHE A 100 0.05 1.90 14.24
N ARG A 101 -0.08 3.23 14.29
CA ARG A 101 -1.30 3.90 14.77
C ARG A 101 -2.52 3.49 13.96
N TRP A 102 -2.40 3.36 12.63
CA TRP A 102 -3.49 2.91 11.78
C TRP A 102 -4.01 1.54 12.23
N TYR A 103 -3.15 0.54 12.45
CA TYR A 103 -3.58 -0.76 12.96
C TYR A 103 -4.31 -0.65 14.31
N VAL A 104 -3.79 0.18 15.22
CA VAL A 104 -4.41 0.43 16.52
C VAL A 104 -5.80 1.07 16.38
N ASP A 105 -5.94 2.09 15.54
CA ASP A 105 -7.21 2.80 15.30
C ASP A 105 -8.30 1.88 14.70
N HIS A 106 -7.91 0.82 14.00
CA HIS A 106 -8.81 -0.17 13.42
C HIS A 106 -9.06 -1.37 14.34
N ASN A 107 -8.60 -1.30 15.61
CA ASN A 107 -8.73 -2.38 16.59
C ASN A 107 -8.14 -3.71 16.10
N LEU A 108 -7.09 -3.66 15.28
CA LEU A 108 -6.39 -4.86 14.80
C LEU A 108 -5.32 -5.27 15.82
N PRO A 109 -5.21 -6.55 16.21
CA PRO A 109 -4.11 -7.01 17.06
C PRO A 109 -2.78 -6.75 16.38
N VAL A 110 -1.93 -5.90 16.99
CA VAL A 110 -0.68 -5.46 16.38
C VAL A 110 0.46 -5.36 17.39
N THR A 111 1.60 -5.95 17.03
CA THR A 111 2.84 -5.85 17.82
C THR A 111 3.84 -4.91 17.13
N PRO A 112 4.30 -3.84 17.80
CA PRO A 112 5.34 -2.99 17.23
C PRO A 112 6.73 -3.66 17.37
N VAL A 113 7.50 -3.68 16.28
CA VAL A 113 8.86 -4.24 16.27
C VAL A 113 9.87 -3.10 16.15
N ASN A 114 10.63 -2.88 17.22
CA ASN A 114 11.64 -1.82 17.31
C ASN A 114 12.67 -2.15 18.41
N PRO A 115 13.94 -2.43 18.05
CA PRO A 115 14.98 -2.78 19.04
C PRO A 115 15.47 -1.59 19.90
N THR A 116 15.17 -0.35 19.51
CA THR A 116 15.68 0.86 20.18
C THR A 116 14.73 1.40 21.25
N SER A 117 13.42 1.32 21.03
CA SER A 117 12.40 1.85 21.96
C SER A 117 11.69 0.69 22.63
N LYS A 118 11.42 0.75 23.94
CA LYS A 118 10.73 -0.32 24.71
C LYS A 118 9.21 -0.35 24.55
N SER A 119 8.63 0.77 24.15
CA SER A 119 7.20 0.90 23.91
C SER A 119 6.93 2.02 22.91
N ILE A 120 5.73 2.01 22.33
CA ILE A 120 5.21 3.09 21.49
C ILE A 120 3.94 3.64 22.12
N PRO A 121 3.93 4.93 22.53
CA PRO A 121 2.75 5.57 23.08
C PRO A 121 1.78 5.95 21.98
N VAL A 122 0.53 5.50 22.10
CA VAL A 122 -0.51 5.73 21.12
C VAL A 122 -1.82 6.07 21.84
N ALA A 123 -2.30 7.32 21.70
CA ALA A 123 -3.47 7.87 22.40
C ALA A 123 -3.49 7.61 23.93
N GLY A 124 -2.33 7.72 24.58
CA GLY A 124 -2.20 7.51 26.03
C GLY A 124 -2.06 6.06 26.48
N VAL A 125 -2.05 5.10 25.55
CA VAL A 125 -1.79 3.68 25.81
C VAL A 125 -0.38 3.33 25.35
N GLU A 126 0.39 2.64 26.20
CA GLU A 126 1.73 2.15 25.88
C GLU A 126 1.66 0.76 25.26
N TYR A 127 2.22 0.60 24.06
CA TYR A 127 2.32 -0.69 23.38
C TYR A 127 3.74 -1.21 23.50
N PRO A 128 4.00 -2.32 24.22
CA PRO A 128 5.34 -2.86 24.36
C PRO A 128 5.88 -3.30 23.00
N THR A 129 7.16 -3.01 22.76
CA THR A 129 7.85 -3.43 21.55
C THR A 129 8.56 -4.75 21.76
N VAL A 130 8.75 -5.47 20.66
CA VAL A 130 9.71 -6.56 20.57
C VAL A 130 10.92 -6.12 19.75
N ALA A 131 12.09 -6.72 20.02
CA ALA A 131 13.32 -6.37 19.32
C ALA A 131 13.42 -7.01 17.93
N SER A 132 12.81 -8.18 17.75
CA SER A 132 12.84 -8.97 16.52
C SER A 132 11.57 -9.80 16.34
N LEU A 133 11.43 -10.48 15.20
CA LEU A 133 10.25 -11.29 14.91
C LEU A 133 10.22 -12.60 15.71
N SER A 134 11.38 -13.10 16.14
CA SER A 134 11.49 -14.29 16.99
C SER A 134 10.82 -14.15 18.37
N GLU A 135 10.54 -12.92 18.79
CA GLU A 135 9.83 -12.61 20.04
C GLU A 135 8.30 -12.54 19.86
N LEU A 136 7.78 -12.72 18.64
CA LEU A 136 6.35 -12.80 18.40
C LEU A 136 5.78 -14.13 18.94
N GLU A 137 4.62 -14.07 19.58
CA GLU A 137 3.99 -15.27 20.17
C GLU A 137 3.53 -16.30 19.12
N LYS A 138 3.02 -15.83 17.96
CA LYS A 138 2.53 -16.70 16.88
C LYS A 138 2.91 -16.18 15.49
N PRO A 139 4.19 -16.25 15.09
CA PRO A 139 4.63 -15.70 13.82
C PRO A 139 3.93 -16.32 12.60
N THR A 140 3.54 -17.59 12.67
CA THR A 140 2.79 -18.30 11.60
C THR A 140 1.36 -17.79 11.39
N GLU A 141 0.84 -16.99 12.33
CA GLU A 141 -0.48 -16.35 12.27
C GLU A 141 -0.38 -14.82 12.05
N THR A 142 0.84 -14.29 11.84
CA THR A 142 1.08 -12.84 11.82
C THR A 142 1.33 -12.31 10.40
N GLY A 143 0.55 -11.33 9.95
CA GLY A 143 0.88 -10.53 8.76
C GLY A 143 1.85 -9.40 9.12
N ILE A 144 2.93 -9.22 8.37
CA ILE A 144 3.97 -8.24 8.72
C ILE A 144 4.02 -7.06 7.74
N SER A 145 3.87 -5.84 8.25
CA SER A 145 4.16 -4.62 7.51
C SER A 145 5.60 -4.16 7.75
N PHE A 146 6.34 -3.90 6.67
CA PHE A 146 7.72 -3.41 6.71
C PHE A 146 7.77 -1.92 6.37
N ILE A 147 8.44 -1.14 7.24
CA ILE A 147 8.67 0.31 7.12
C ILE A 147 10.16 0.63 7.37
N THR A 148 11.04 -0.30 7.01
CA THR A 148 12.50 -0.16 7.18
C THR A 148 13.21 0.01 5.84
N PRO A 149 14.44 0.58 5.81
CA PRO A 149 15.24 0.62 4.60
C PRO A 149 15.55 -0.79 4.05
N PRO A 150 15.79 -0.95 2.74
CA PRO A 150 15.92 -2.25 2.09
C PRO A 150 16.90 -3.25 2.74
N PRO A 151 18.11 -2.84 3.22
CA PRO A 151 19.03 -3.79 3.86
C PRO A 151 18.47 -4.41 5.14
N VAL A 152 17.71 -3.63 5.91
CA VAL A 152 17.06 -4.11 7.14
C VAL A 152 15.85 -4.97 6.78
N THR A 153 15.04 -4.53 5.80
CA THR A 153 13.89 -5.29 5.30
C THR A 153 14.31 -6.68 4.86
N LEU A 154 15.37 -6.82 4.05
CA LEU A 154 15.85 -8.12 3.58
C LEU A 154 16.28 -9.04 4.73
N LYS A 155 17.02 -8.50 5.70
CA LYS A 155 17.44 -9.26 6.88
C LYS A 155 16.23 -9.78 7.64
N THR A 156 15.24 -8.93 7.88
CA THR A 156 14.04 -9.28 8.64
C THR A 156 13.07 -10.17 7.84
N LEU A 157 13.07 -10.10 6.50
CA LEU A 157 12.35 -11.06 5.66
C LEU A 157 12.93 -12.47 5.77
N LYS A 158 14.27 -12.61 5.86
CA LYS A 158 14.91 -13.92 6.08
C LYS A 158 14.46 -14.52 7.41
N GLU A 159 14.43 -13.73 8.47
CA GLU A 159 13.88 -14.13 9.77
C GLU A 159 12.39 -14.50 9.68
N ALA A 160 11.58 -13.68 9.01
CA ALA A 160 10.15 -13.94 8.82
C ALA A 160 9.89 -15.27 8.11
N LYS A 161 10.69 -15.58 7.08
CA LYS A 161 10.64 -16.86 6.36
C LYS A 161 10.94 -18.04 7.31
N GLU A 162 12.01 -17.96 8.08
CA GLU A 162 12.40 -19.01 9.04
C GLU A 162 11.31 -19.28 10.08
N LEU A 163 10.59 -18.23 10.48
CA LEU A 163 9.49 -18.31 11.45
C LEU A 163 8.14 -18.72 10.83
N GLY A 164 8.07 -18.94 9.51
CA GLY A 164 6.86 -19.37 8.83
C GLY A 164 5.79 -18.29 8.69
N VAL A 165 6.19 -17.01 8.64
CA VAL A 165 5.27 -15.89 8.43
C VAL A 165 4.53 -16.04 7.09
N PRO A 166 3.18 -15.96 7.07
CA PRO A 166 2.40 -16.29 5.88
C PRO A 166 2.35 -15.18 4.83
N ALA A 167 2.42 -13.91 5.27
CA ALA A 167 2.15 -12.76 4.41
C ALA A 167 2.92 -11.52 4.85
N VAL A 168 3.43 -10.77 3.87
CA VAL A 168 4.20 -9.54 4.09
C VAL A 168 3.66 -8.39 3.25
N PHE A 169 3.75 -7.18 3.78
CA PHE A 169 3.39 -5.94 3.11
C PHE A 169 4.59 -4.98 3.17
N LEU A 170 5.23 -4.78 2.03
CA LEU A 170 6.37 -3.89 1.85
C LEU A 170 5.86 -2.50 1.45
N GLN A 171 6.01 -1.51 2.34
CA GLN A 171 5.62 -0.14 2.03
C GLN A 171 6.54 0.50 0.97
N PRO A 172 6.09 1.58 0.30
CA PRO A 172 6.95 2.32 -0.63
C PRO A 172 8.27 2.74 0.04
N GLY A 173 9.37 2.53 -0.68
CA GLY A 173 10.73 2.84 -0.20
C GLY A 173 11.38 1.78 0.69
N THR A 174 10.74 0.63 0.94
CA THR A 174 11.30 -0.43 1.81
C THR A 174 11.96 -1.58 1.06
N PHE A 175 11.97 -1.53 -0.26
CA PHE A 175 12.43 -2.61 -1.13
C PHE A 175 13.33 -2.12 -2.25
N ASN A 176 14.14 -3.05 -2.75
CA ASN A 176 14.93 -2.99 -3.98
C ASN A 176 14.77 -4.37 -4.68
N ASP A 177 15.45 -4.59 -5.80
CA ASP A 177 15.31 -5.84 -6.56
C ASP A 177 15.61 -7.11 -5.74
N GLU A 178 16.59 -7.05 -4.84
CA GLU A 178 16.93 -8.17 -3.96
C GLU A 178 15.82 -8.48 -2.95
N VAL A 179 15.22 -7.44 -2.35
CA VAL A 179 14.07 -7.59 -1.45
C VAL A 179 12.87 -8.16 -2.19
N LEU A 180 12.60 -7.69 -3.40
CA LEU A 180 11.48 -8.14 -4.22
C LEU A 180 11.62 -9.62 -4.59
N SER A 181 12.76 -10.01 -5.17
CA SER A 181 13.04 -11.41 -5.53
C SER A 181 12.94 -12.33 -4.31
N PHE A 182 13.54 -11.93 -3.17
CA PHE A 182 13.44 -12.74 -1.96
C PHE A 182 12.00 -12.86 -1.46
N ALA A 183 11.22 -11.78 -1.45
CA ALA A 183 9.85 -11.83 -0.95
C ALA A 183 8.96 -12.73 -1.84
N GLU A 184 9.03 -12.55 -3.15
CA GLU A 184 8.21 -13.30 -4.12
C GLU A 184 8.48 -14.81 -4.09
N GLU A 185 9.74 -15.21 -3.89
CA GLU A 185 10.12 -16.63 -3.84
C GLU A 185 9.70 -17.33 -2.55
N ASN A 186 9.46 -16.58 -1.46
CA ASN A 186 9.44 -17.16 -0.11
C ASN A 186 8.13 -16.95 0.66
N PHE A 187 7.21 -16.12 0.18
CA PHE A 187 5.96 -15.82 0.89
C PHE A 187 4.73 -16.09 0.03
N ASN A 188 3.67 -16.55 0.70
CA ASN A 188 2.41 -16.89 0.04
C ASN A 188 1.60 -15.67 -0.40
N ALA A 189 1.88 -14.51 0.20
CA ALA A 189 1.29 -13.22 -0.15
C ALA A 189 2.30 -12.10 0.11
N VAL A 190 2.62 -11.36 -0.93
CA VAL A 190 3.52 -10.20 -0.88
C VAL A 190 2.78 -9.00 -1.47
N VAL A 191 2.43 -8.04 -0.62
CA VAL A 191 1.86 -6.76 -1.08
C VAL A 191 3.02 -5.79 -1.28
N VAL A 192 3.30 -5.44 -2.55
CA VAL A 192 4.44 -4.61 -2.93
C VAL A 192 4.27 -4.04 -4.35
N GLY A 193 5.08 -3.02 -4.68
CA GLY A 193 5.30 -2.54 -6.03
C GLY A 193 4.23 -1.58 -6.52
N ASP A 194 4.25 -1.34 -7.83
CA ASP A 194 3.29 -0.47 -8.51
C ASP A 194 1.87 -1.01 -8.38
N GLY A 195 0.90 -0.09 -8.30
CA GLY A 195 -0.49 -0.38 -8.04
C GLY A 195 -0.99 0.31 -6.78
N GLY A 196 -2.05 -0.24 -6.19
CA GLY A 196 -2.80 0.46 -5.15
C GLY A 196 -3.45 1.73 -5.70
N TRP A 197 -4.03 2.52 -4.81
CA TRP A 197 -4.61 3.83 -5.14
C TRP A 197 -3.65 4.99 -4.89
N GLY A 198 -2.46 4.71 -4.36
CA GLY A 198 -1.40 5.69 -4.17
C GLY A 198 -0.58 5.91 -5.44
N GLY A 199 0.08 7.07 -5.55
CA GLY A 199 1.00 7.36 -6.64
C GLY A 199 2.36 6.66 -6.54
N GLU A 200 2.66 6.02 -5.39
CA GLU A 200 3.96 5.41 -5.07
C GLU A 200 3.87 3.90 -4.79
N GLY A 201 2.74 3.27 -5.15
CA GLY A 201 2.47 1.86 -4.89
C GLY A 201 1.53 1.60 -3.72
N TRP A 202 1.40 0.33 -3.33
CA TRP A 202 0.51 -0.13 -2.26
C TRP A 202 0.90 0.44 -0.89
N CYS A 203 -0.04 1.05 -0.19
CA CYS A 203 0.22 1.67 1.12
C CYS A 203 -0.87 1.31 2.13
N VAL A 204 -0.50 0.95 3.37
CA VAL A 204 -1.50 0.64 4.42
C VAL A 204 -2.42 1.84 4.67
N LEU A 205 -1.88 3.06 4.66
CA LEU A 205 -2.63 4.28 4.91
C LEU A 205 -3.57 4.69 3.78
N VAL A 206 -3.43 4.08 2.59
CA VAL A 206 -4.22 4.41 1.40
C VAL A 206 -5.16 3.25 1.04
N ASP A 207 -4.64 2.03 1.06
CA ASP A 207 -5.31 0.82 0.59
C ASP A 207 -5.80 -0.08 1.73
N GLY A 208 -5.40 0.17 2.97
CA GLY A 208 -5.69 -0.69 4.12
C GLY A 208 -7.19 -0.92 4.34
N GLU A 209 -8.01 0.14 4.25
CA GLU A 209 -9.46 0.07 4.39
C GLU A 209 -10.10 -0.86 3.33
N ARG A 210 -9.64 -0.75 2.08
CA ARG A 210 -10.09 -1.62 0.98
C ARG A 210 -9.68 -3.06 1.25
N GLY A 211 -8.46 -3.26 1.75
CA GLY A 211 -7.97 -4.57 2.15
C GLY A 211 -8.78 -5.22 3.27
N LEU A 212 -9.12 -4.46 4.32
CA LEU A 212 -9.96 -4.92 5.42
C LEU A 212 -11.38 -5.28 4.95
N LYS A 213 -12.00 -4.42 4.14
CA LYS A 213 -13.32 -4.69 3.55
C LYS A 213 -13.30 -5.96 2.70
N ALA A 214 -12.27 -6.14 1.86
CA ALA A 214 -12.12 -7.34 1.04
C ALA A 214 -11.91 -8.61 1.89
N ALA A 215 -11.31 -8.48 3.08
CA ALA A 215 -11.13 -9.57 4.04
C ALA A 215 -12.36 -9.78 4.96
N GLY A 216 -13.41 -8.96 4.85
CA GLY A 216 -14.60 -9.04 5.70
C GLY A 216 -14.37 -8.58 7.15
N LYS A 217 -13.41 -7.66 7.36
CA LYS A 217 -13.03 -7.13 8.68
C LYS A 217 -13.51 -5.69 8.94
N LEU A 218 -14.20 -5.08 7.98
CA LEU A 218 -14.77 -3.74 8.04
C LEU A 218 -16.18 -3.74 7.45
#